data_AF-A0A0A0BU83-F1
#
_entry.id   AF-A0A0A0BU83-F1
#
_cell.length_a   1.000
_cell.length_b   1.000
_cell.length_c   1.000
_cell.angle_alpha   90.00
_cell.angle_beta   90.00
_cell.angle_gamma   90.00
#
_symmetry.space_group_name_H-M   'P 1'
#
loop_
_entity.id
_entity.type
_entity.pdbx_description
1 polymer ?
#
loop_
_entity_poly.entity_id
_entity_poly.type
_entity_poly.pdbx_seq_one_letter_code
_entity_poly.pdbx_strand_id
1 'polypeptide(L)'
;MVVAGGPPVAPAARRWAGPVAFSGPRPVRAPEAWDRAAAQYGRPMVPERSRARLAVTAVVVVVLGLATTALGGVVGDLVGGALYAVLVTVLLAIALPRLRAVVVGGVAFAVCVVVELLQLAGVAVALADAAPTLGSVVRLVLGSTFWAPDLAAYAVGAAAGSGVVRLVSPRAATTPRPAGPRPTPRPPA
;
A
#
# COMPACT_ATOMS: atom_id res chain seq x y z
N MET A 1 -37.90 57.19 -62.65
CA MET A 1 -38.56 58.47 -62.37
C MET A 1 -39.28 58.33 -61.03
N VAL A 2 -39.03 59.29 -60.15
CA VAL A 2 -39.36 59.37 -58.70
C VAL A 2 -40.85 59.17 -58.39
N VAL A 3 -41.17 58.62 -57.20
CA VAL A 3 -42.20 59.03 -56.20
C VAL A 3 -42.32 57.87 -55.19
N ALA A 4 -42.40 57.99 -53.86
CA ALA A 4 -42.08 58.98 -52.84
C ALA A 4 -42.32 58.25 -51.49
N GLY A 5 -41.41 58.42 -50.53
CA GLY A 5 -41.55 57.87 -49.18
C GLY A 5 -42.44 58.73 -48.28
N GLY A 6 -43.25 58.09 -47.44
CA GLY A 6 -43.84 58.66 -46.23
C GLY A 6 -43.17 58.06 -44.98
N PRO A 7 -42.94 58.82 -43.90
CA PRO A 7 -42.20 58.33 -42.73
C PRO A 7 -43.06 57.45 -41.80
N PRO A 8 -42.48 56.45 -41.11
CA PRO A 8 -43.19 55.70 -40.08
C PRO A 8 -43.26 56.48 -38.75
N VAL A 9 -44.44 56.43 -38.12
CA VAL A 9 -44.75 57.02 -36.81
C VAL A 9 -44.08 56.20 -35.69
N ALA A 10 -43.25 56.83 -34.88
CA ALA A 10 -42.60 56.20 -33.72
C ALA A 10 -43.53 56.20 -32.48
N PRO A 11 -43.70 55.07 -31.76
CA PRO A 11 -44.42 55.06 -30.50
C PRO A 11 -43.51 55.41 -29.30
N ALA A 12 -44.16 56.05 -28.33
CA ALA A 12 -43.67 56.66 -27.09
C ALA A 12 -42.61 55.86 -26.30
N ALA A 13 -41.55 56.59 -25.90
CA ALA A 13 -40.55 56.16 -24.95
C ALA A 13 -41.16 55.85 -23.56
N ARG A 14 -41.08 54.57 -23.15
CA ARG A 14 -41.34 54.16 -21.76
C ARG A 14 -40.10 54.47 -20.93
N ARG A 15 -40.25 55.37 -19.95
CA ARG A 15 -39.24 55.61 -18.90
C ARG A 15 -39.05 54.34 -18.08
N TRP A 16 -37.85 53.76 -18.12
CA TRP A 16 -37.44 52.68 -17.23
C TRP A 16 -37.10 53.25 -15.84
N ALA A 17 -37.72 52.67 -14.82
CA ALA A 17 -37.41 52.89 -13.42
C ALA A 17 -36.06 52.24 -13.05
N GLY A 18 -35.38 52.80 -12.05
CA GLY A 18 -33.98 52.53 -11.72
C GLY A 18 -33.63 51.12 -11.20
N PRO A 19 -32.35 50.87 -10.90
CA PRO A 19 -31.85 49.53 -10.57
C PRO A 19 -32.38 49.05 -9.22
N VAL A 20 -33.06 47.90 -9.25
CA VAL A 20 -33.48 47.17 -8.06
C VAL A 20 -32.25 46.45 -7.49
N ALA A 21 -31.78 46.86 -6.30
CA ALA A 21 -30.66 46.22 -5.64
C ALA A 21 -31.07 44.82 -5.14
N PHE A 22 -30.63 43.77 -5.85
CA PHE A 22 -30.81 42.38 -5.44
C PHE A 22 -29.95 42.09 -4.20
N SER A 23 -30.61 41.94 -3.05
CA SER A 23 -29.97 41.48 -1.81
C SER A 23 -29.98 39.95 -1.78
N GLY A 24 -28.98 39.33 -2.42
CA GLY A 24 -28.77 37.88 -2.34
C GLY A 24 -28.40 37.43 -0.92
N PRO A 25 -28.62 36.14 -0.57
CA PRO A 25 -28.21 35.60 0.71
C PRO A 25 -26.69 35.79 0.91
N ARG A 26 -26.29 36.33 2.06
CA ARG A 26 -24.88 36.53 2.42
C ARG A 26 -24.16 35.18 2.34
N PRO A 27 -22.98 35.09 1.70
CA PRO A 27 -22.23 33.85 1.69
C PRO A 27 -21.91 33.45 3.13
N VAL A 28 -22.44 32.31 3.56
CA VAL A 28 -22.06 31.67 4.82
C VAL A 28 -20.55 31.45 4.74
N ARG A 29 -19.77 32.04 5.65
CA ARG A 29 -18.32 31.82 5.75
C ARG A 29 -18.09 30.32 5.99
N ALA A 30 -17.86 29.58 4.92
CA ALA A 30 -17.38 28.22 4.94
C ALA A 30 -15.86 28.06 4.69
N PRO A 31 -14.96 29.09 4.74
CA PRO A 31 -13.58 28.88 4.34
C PRO A 31 -12.88 27.88 5.26
N GLU A 32 -13.06 27.98 6.58
CA GLU A 32 -12.33 27.09 7.50
C GLU A 32 -12.71 25.61 7.40
N ALA A 33 -13.96 25.30 7.07
CA ALA A 33 -14.41 23.92 6.93
C ALA A 33 -13.88 23.31 5.63
N TRP A 34 -13.87 24.09 4.54
CA TRP A 34 -13.29 23.68 3.27
C TRP A 34 -11.76 23.62 3.32
N ASP A 35 -11.10 24.52 4.06
CA ASP A 35 -9.65 24.52 4.24
C ASP A 35 -9.20 23.31 5.07
N ARG A 36 -9.93 22.97 6.14
CA ARG A 36 -9.69 21.77 6.95
C ARG A 36 -9.97 20.49 6.16
N ALA A 37 -11.06 20.48 5.39
CA ALA A 37 -11.41 19.37 4.51
C ALA A 37 -10.35 19.20 3.40
N ALA A 38 -9.92 20.28 2.74
CA ALA A 38 -8.87 20.25 1.71
C ALA A 38 -7.51 19.83 2.30
N ALA A 39 -7.18 20.24 3.53
CA ALA A 39 -6.01 19.76 4.25
C ALA A 39 -6.12 18.27 4.64
N GLN A 40 -7.34 17.77 4.91
CA GLN A 40 -7.62 16.34 5.14
C GLN A 40 -7.59 15.52 3.84
N TYR A 41 -8.10 16.05 2.72
CA TYR A 41 -8.16 15.38 1.42
C TYR A 41 -6.84 15.48 0.63
N GLY A 42 -6.02 16.50 0.89
CA GLY A 42 -4.67 16.67 0.32
C GLY A 42 -3.60 15.83 1.01
N ARG A 43 -3.92 15.21 2.15
CA ARG A 43 -3.13 14.12 2.74
C ARG A 43 -3.58 12.85 2.04
N PRO A 44 -2.70 12.06 1.40
CA PRO A 44 -3.11 10.81 0.78
C PRO A 44 -3.86 9.93 1.80
N MET A 45 -5.18 9.83 1.63
CA MET A 45 -6.10 9.05 2.47
C MET A 45 -6.07 7.57 2.09
N VAL A 46 -4.88 6.99 2.09
CA VAL A 46 -4.72 5.55 2.26
C VAL A 46 -4.05 5.43 3.62
N PRO A 47 -4.55 4.61 4.56
CA PRO A 47 -3.72 4.21 5.69
C PRO A 47 -2.50 3.52 5.07
N GLU A 48 -1.42 4.28 4.90
CA GLU A 48 -0.10 3.78 4.56
C GLU A 48 0.20 2.75 5.65
N ARG A 49 -0.13 1.49 5.40
CA ARG A 49 0.39 0.39 6.19
C ARG A 49 1.89 0.40 5.98
N SER A 50 2.60 1.26 6.71
CA SER A 50 4.00 1.16 7.03
C SER A 50 4.90 0.64 5.89
N ARG A 51 4.63 1.00 4.63
CA ARG A 51 5.34 0.44 3.47
C ARG A 51 6.81 0.81 3.54
N ALA A 52 7.06 2.03 4.00
CA ALA A 52 8.40 2.50 4.37
C ALA A 52 9.06 1.60 5.42
N ARG A 53 8.39 1.25 6.53
CA ARG A 53 9.03 0.37 7.53
C ARG A 53 9.20 -1.06 7.03
N LEU A 54 8.27 -1.60 6.23
CA LEU A 54 8.45 -2.92 5.60
C LEU A 54 9.63 -2.91 4.62
N ALA A 55 9.80 -1.84 3.84
CA ALA A 55 10.94 -1.67 2.96
C ALA A 55 12.26 -1.56 3.76
N VAL A 56 12.27 -0.77 4.84
CA VAL A 56 13.42 -0.70 5.76
C VAL A 56 13.72 -2.07 6.37
N THR A 57 12.70 -2.80 6.82
CA THR A 57 12.86 -4.18 7.31
C THR A 57 13.46 -5.07 6.24
N ALA A 58 12.98 -5.01 4.99
CA ALA A 58 13.54 -5.79 3.89
C ALA A 58 15.02 -5.48 3.68
N VAL A 59 15.40 -4.20 3.65
CA VAL A 59 16.81 -3.77 3.53
C VAL A 59 17.65 -4.31 4.69
N VAL A 60 17.19 -4.17 5.93
CA VAL A 60 17.90 -4.69 7.11
C VAL A 60 18.09 -6.21 7.02
N VAL A 61 17.05 -6.94 6.63
CA VAL A 61 17.12 -8.40 6.49
C VAL A 61 18.09 -8.80 5.37
N VAL A 62 18.13 -8.06 4.26
CA VAL A 62 19.14 -8.28 3.20
C VAL A 62 20.55 -8.09 3.75
N VAL A 63 20.82 -7.01 4.47
CA VAL A 63 22.15 -6.78 5.05
C VAL A 63 22.53 -7.89 6.03
N LEU A 64 21.61 -8.30 6.90
CA LEU A 64 21.85 -9.40 7.84
C LEU A 64 22.08 -10.74 7.12
N GLY A 65 21.28 -11.05 6.09
CA GLY A 65 21.43 -12.27 5.31
C GLY A 65 22.75 -12.31 4.54
N LEU A 66 23.19 -11.17 3.99
CA LEU A 66 24.52 -11.09 3.39
C LEU A 66 25.64 -11.28 4.42
N ALA A 67 25.45 -10.80 5.65
CA ALA A 67 26.43 -11.00 6.72
C ALA A 67 26.55 -12.47 7.17
N THR A 68 25.53 -13.33 6.99
CA THR A 68 25.65 -14.76 7.35
C THR A 68 26.63 -15.51 6.45
N THR A 69 26.94 -14.99 5.26
CA THR A 69 27.96 -15.57 4.37
C THR A 69 29.35 -15.61 5.03
N ALA A 70 29.62 -14.71 5.99
CA ALA A 70 30.86 -14.70 6.75
C ALA A 70 30.90 -15.77 7.87
N LEU A 71 29.76 -16.31 8.28
CA LEU A 71 29.70 -17.37 9.30
C LEU A 71 30.12 -18.73 8.72
N GLY A 72 29.71 -19.01 7.47
CA GLY A 72 29.97 -20.27 6.79
C GLY A 72 29.34 -21.50 7.46
N GLY A 73 29.38 -22.62 6.74
CA GLY A 73 28.90 -23.91 7.22
C GLY A 73 27.42 -23.94 7.63
N VAL A 74 27.05 -25.01 8.34
CA VAL A 74 25.67 -25.33 8.73
C VAL A 74 24.94 -24.18 9.43
N VAL A 75 25.63 -23.42 10.29
CA VAL A 75 25.02 -22.29 11.00
C VAL A 75 24.72 -21.14 10.03
N GLY A 76 25.68 -20.80 9.16
CA GLY A 76 25.48 -19.78 8.13
C GLY A 76 24.33 -20.13 7.19
N ASP A 77 24.24 -21.40 6.79
CA ASP A 77 23.20 -21.91 5.88
C ASP A 77 21.82 -21.83 6.54
N LEU A 78 21.65 -22.35 7.76
CA LEU A 78 20.37 -22.30 8.48
C LEU A 78 19.91 -20.88 8.80
N VAL A 79 20.82 -20.01 9.26
CA VAL A 79 20.46 -18.62 9.59
C VAL A 79 20.17 -17.83 8.31
N GLY A 80 20.97 -18.05 7.26
CA GLY A 80 20.76 -17.47 5.94
C GLY A 80 19.41 -17.87 5.34
N GLY A 81 19.07 -19.16 5.35
CA GLY A 81 17.79 -19.69 4.89
C GLY A 81 16.60 -19.13 5.68
N ALA A 82 16.71 -19.04 7.01
CA ALA A 82 15.66 -18.42 7.82
C ALA A 82 15.47 -16.93 7.49
N LEU A 83 16.56 -16.16 7.32
CA LEU A 83 16.50 -14.75 6.93
C LEU A 83 15.95 -14.57 5.51
N TYR A 84 16.25 -15.49 4.59
CA TYR A 84 15.68 -15.52 3.25
C TYR A 84 14.15 -15.68 3.30
N ALA A 85 13.62 -16.63 4.09
CA ALA A 85 12.17 -16.78 4.25
C ALA A 85 11.51 -15.57 4.91
N VAL A 86 12.17 -14.90 5.85
CA VAL A 86 11.70 -13.61 6.41
C VAL A 86 11.62 -12.56 5.30
N LEU A 87 12.65 -12.43 4.47
CA LEU A 87 12.69 -11.49 3.36
C LEU A 87 11.54 -11.73 2.38
N VAL A 88 11.35 -12.99 1.92
CA VAL A 88 10.25 -13.37 1.03
C VAL A 88 8.90 -13.02 1.66
N THR A 89 8.71 -13.30 2.95
CA THR A 89 7.48 -12.96 3.68
C THR A 89 7.22 -11.44 3.67
N VAL A 90 8.24 -10.63 3.93
CA VAL A 90 8.12 -9.16 3.93
C VAL A 90 7.82 -8.62 2.54
N LEU A 91 8.49 -9.12 1.50
CA LEU A 91 8.26 -8.72 0.12
C LEU A 91 6.83 -9.07 -0.33
N LEU A 92 6.35 -10.27 0.02
CA LEU A 92 4.96 -10.66 -0.25
C LEU A 92 3.96 -9.80 0.54
N ALA A 93 4.27 -9.38 1.77
CA ALA A 93 3.39 -8.47 2.51
C ALA A 93 3.30 -7.08 1.87
N ILE A 94 4.40 -6.60 1.26
CA ILE A 94 4.42 -5.36 0.48
C ILE A 94 3.57 -5.53 -0.80
N ALA A 95 3.75 -6.63 -1.53
CA ALA A 95 3.05 -6.91 -2.79
C ALA A 95 1.56 -7.25 -2.60
N LEU A 96 1.22 -7.94 -1.51
CA LEU A 96 -0.12 -8.50 -1.22
C LEU A 96 -0.70 -7.92 0.08
N PRO A 97 -0.92 -6.59 0.15
CA PRO A 97 -1.28 -5.91 1.40
C PRO A 97 -2.66 -6.31 1.95
N ARG A 98 -3.49 -7.00 1.16
CA ARG A 98 -4.82 -7.45 1.61
C ARG A 98 -4.78 -8.78 2.36
N LEU A 99 -3.69 -9.55 2.26
CA LEU A 99 -3.59 -10.85 2.90
C LEU A 99 -3.27 -10.74 4.39
N ARG A 100 -3.74 -11.73 5.15
CA ARG A 100 -3.38 -11.89 6.57
C ARG A 100 -1.93 -12.30 6.67
N ALA A 101 -1.19 -11.78 7.66
CA ALA A 101 0.24 -12.06 7.83
C ALA A 101 0.59 -13.57 7.91
N VAL A 102 -0.29 -14.39 8.51
CA VAL A 102 -0.12 -15.85 8.57
C VAL A 102 -0.24 -16.49 7.18
N VAL A 103 -1.17 -16.00 6.36
CA VAL A 103 -1.32 -16.46 4.97
C VAL A 103 -0.09 -16.05 4.16
N VAL A 104 0.42 -14.83 4.35
CA VAL A 104 1.64 -14.37 3.69
C VAL A 104 2.84 -15.25 4.06
N GLY A 105 3.00 -15.62 5.34
CA GLY A 105 4.05 -16.54 5.76
C GLY A 105 3.88 -17.94 5.16
N GLY A 106 2.66 -18.47 5.11
CA GLY A 106 2.39 -19.75 4.45
C GLY A 106 2.74 -19.74 2.95
N VAL A 107 2.39 -18.67 2.24
CA VAL A 107 2.78 -18.49 0.83
C VAL A 107 4.30 -18.37 0.70
N ALA A 108 4.97 -17.62 1.58
CA ALA A 108 6.42 -17.48 1.57
C ALA A 108 7.12 -18.83 1.76
N PHE A 109 6.65 -19.64 2.72
CA PHE A 109 7.16 -20.99 2.93
C PHE A 109 6.97 -21.86 1.68
N ALA A 110 5.79 -21.83 1.06
CA ALA A 110 5.52 -22.56 -0.18
C ALA A 110 6.44 -22.11 -1.33
N VAL A 111 6.72 -20.81 -1.45
CA VAL A 111 7.70 -20.28 -2.41
C VAL A 111 9.09 -20.86 -2.15
N CYS A 112 9.54 -20.91 -0.89
CA CYS A 112 10.84 -21.48 -0.55
C CYS A 112 10.90 -22.99 -0.87
N VAL A 113 9.83 -23.75 -0.59
CA VAL A 113 9.73 -25.16 -0.99
C VAL A 113 9.84 -25.31 -2.50
N VAL A 114 9.17 -24.48 -3.29
CA VAL A 114 9.28 -24.50 -4.75
C VAL A 114 10.71 -24.21 -5.20
N VAL A 115 11.40 -23.26 -4.57
CA VAL A 115 12.81 -22.96 -4.85
C VAL A 115 13.69 -24.19 -4.62
N GLU A 116 13.55 -24.87 -3.48
CA GLU A 116 14.26 -26.13 -3.19
C GLU A 116 13.98 -27.23 -4.22
N LEU A 117 12.73 -27.37 -4.66
CA LEU A 117 12.36 -28.35 -5.68
C LEU A 117 12.97 -28.02 -7.06
N LEU A 118 13.08 -26.74 -7.40
CA LEU A 118 13.75 -26.30 -8.62
C LEU A 118 15.27 -26.57 -8.58
N GLN A 119 15.89 -26.44 -7.40
CA GLN A 119 17.29 -26.82 -7.21
C GLN A 119 17.47 -28.34 -7.33
N LEU A 120 16.59 -29.12 -6.69
CA LEU A 120 16.59 -30.58 -6.76
C LEU A 120 16.43 -31.07 -8.20
N ALA A 121 15.65 -30.36 -9.01
CA ALA A 121 15.47 -30.63 -10.43
C ALA A 121 16.61 -30.09 -11.32
N GLY A 122 17.62 -29.42 -10.77
CA GLY A 122 18.74 -28.82 -11.52
C GLY A 122 18.37 -27.55 -12.31
N VAL A 123 17.11 -27.08 -12.23
CA VAL A 123 16.60 -25.94 -12.99
C VAL A 123 17.28 -24.64 -12.57
N ALA A 124 17.56 -24.47 -11.28
CA ALA A 124 18.23 -23.28 -10.75
C ALA A 124 19.64 -23.09 -11.36
N VAL A 125 20.40 -24.19 -11.47
CA VAL A 125 21.74 -24.19 -12.09
C VAL A 125 21.64 -23.88 -13.57
N ALA A 126 20.73 -24.56 -14.29
CA ALA A 126 20.53 -24.32 -15.73
C ALA A 126 20.16 -22.86 -16.04
N LEU A 127 19.31 -22.24 -15.21
CA LEU A 127 18.92 -20.84 -15.39
C LEU A 127 20.07 -19.87 -15.10
N ALA A 128 20.89 -20.16 -14.09
CA ALA A 128 22.06 -19.35 -13.77
C ALA A 128 23.10 -19.39 -14.89
N ASP A 129 23.32 -20.56 -15.49
CA ASP A 129 24.30 -20.75 -16.57
C ASP A 129 23.81 -20.16 -17.89
N ALA A 130 22.48 -20.13 -18.12
CA ALA A 130 21.86 -19.49 -19.28
C ALA A 130 21.87 -17.94 -19.21
N ALA A 131 22.17 -17.34 -18.06
CA ALA A 131 22.13 -15.89 -17.86
C ALA A 131 23.49 -15.34 -17.38
N PRO A 132 24.52 -15.21 -18.25
CA PRO A 132 25.89 -14.87 -17.85
C PRO A 132 26.00 -13.58 -17.02
N THR A 133 25.19 -12.57 -17.35
CA THR A 133 25.20 -11.27 -16.67
C THR A 133 24.49 -11.27 -15.31
N LEU A 134 23.53 -12.17 -15.10
CA LEU A 134 22.66 -12.21 -13.92
C LEU A 134 22.80 -13.51 -13.11
N GLY A 135 23.60 -14.46 -13.55
CA GLY A 135 23.69 -15.81 -12.97
C GLY A 135 24.09 -15.79 -11.50
N SER A 136 24.93 -14.84 -11.09
CA SER A 136 25.27 -14.64 -9.67
C SER A 136 24.05 -14.23 -8.83
N VAL A 137 23.17 -13.37 -9.37
CA VAL A 137 21.91 -12.98 -8.71
C VAL A 137 20.94 -14.15 -8.69
N VAL A 138 20.86 -14.92 -9.78
CA VAL A 138 20.03 -16.13 -9.85
C VAL A 138 20.45 -17.12 -8.75
N ARG A 139 21.75 -17.37 -8.57
CA ARG A 139 22.27 -18.23 -7.51
C ARG A 139 22.00 -17.67 -6.10
N LEU A 140 22.00 -16.35 -5.93
CA LEU A 140 21.70 -15.71 -4.65
C LEU A 140 20.21 -15.81 -4.28
N VAL A 141 19.32 -15.71 -5.27
CA VAL A 141 17.86 -15.75 -5.06
C VAL A 141 17.34 -17.19 -5.01
N LEU A 142 17.77 -18.03 -5.95
CA LEU A 142 17.29 -19.41 -6.06
C LEU A 142 18.13 -20.40 -5.26
N GLY A 143 19.30 -20.02 -4.73
CA GLY A 143 20.26 -20.97 -4.17
C GLY A 143 20.93 -21.84 -5.24
N SER A 144 21.88 -22.67 -4.81
CA SER A 144 22.67 -23.54 -5.71
C SER A 144 22.46 -25.03 -5.50
N THR A 145 21.99 -25.44 -4.32
CA THR A 145 22.01 -26.84 -3.89
C THR A 145 20.87 -27.12 -2.93
N PHE A 146 20.13 -28.19 -3.19
CA PHE A 146 19.08 -28.65 -2.29
C PHE A 146 19.67 -29.14 -0.96
N TRP A 147 19.09 -28.69 0.15
CA TRP A 147 19.45 -29.19 1.48
C TRP A 147 18.22 -29.29 2.38
N ALA A 148 17.81 -30.53 2.70
CA ALA A 148 16.55 -30.78 3.41
C ALA A 148 16.35 -30.00 4.74
N PRO A 149 17.40 -29.76 5.56
CA PRO A 149 17.28 -28.94 6.77
C PRO A 149 16.85 -27.48 6.50
N ASP A 150 17.06 -26.95 5.29
CA ASP A 150 16.59 -25.60 4.93
C ASP A 150 15.07 -25.49 5.00
N LEU A 151 14.32 -26.59 4.79
CA LEU A 151 12.88 -26.59 4.99
C LEU A 151 12.48 -26.20 6.42
N ALA A 152 13.24 -26.66 7.42
CA ALA A 152 13.00 -26.28 8.81
C ALA A 152 13.38 -24.81 9.05
N ALA A 153 14.50 -24.36 8.50
CA ALA A 153 14.92 -22.96 8.57
C ALA A 153 13.89 -22.02 7.92
N TYR A 154 13.36 -22.38 6.74
CA TYR A 154 12.32 -21.64 6.05
C TYR A 154 11.00 -21.61 6.84
N ALA A 155 10.62 -22.71 7.49
CA ALA A 155 9.43 -22.73 8.34
C ALA A 155 9.55 -21.76 9.53
N VAL A 156 10.71 -21.77 10.20
CA VAL A 156 11.02 -20.84 11.30
C VAL A 156 11.06 -19.39 10.80
N GLY A 157 11.73 -19.14 9.67
CA GLY A 157 11.82 -17.83 9.05
C GLY A 157 10.46 -17.28 8.61
N ALA A 158 9.61 -18.11 7.99
CA ALA A 158 8.26 -17.72 7.61
C ALA A 158 7.40 -17.37 8.82
N ALA A 159 7.49 -18.15 9.90
CA ALA A 159 6.78 -17.86 11.16
C ALA A 159 7.25 -16.54 11.79
N ALA A 160 8.57 -16.32 11.85
CA ALA A 160 9.16 -15.07 12.32
C ALA A 160 8.76 -13.88 11.45
N GLY A 161 8.80 -14.02 10.13
CA GLY A 161 8.38 -13.03 9.16
C GLY A 161 6.90 -12.65 9.30
N SER A 162 6.01 -13.63 9.52
CA SER A 162 4.60 -13.36 9.85
C SER A 162 4.48 -12.53 11.13
N GLY A 163 5.29 -12.82 12.16
CA GLY A 163 5.37 -12.01 13.38
C GLY A 163 5.78 -10.57 13.08
N VAL A 164 6.86 -10.36 12.32
CA VAL A 164 7.35 -9.04 11.91
C VAL A 164 6.28 -8.27 11.15
N VAL A 165 5.63 -8.88 10.16
CA VAL A 165 4.55 -8.23 9.39
C VAL A 165 3.40 -7.80 10.30
N ARG A 166 3.03 -8.62 11.31
CA ARG A 166 2.00 -8.26 12.29
C ARG A 166 2.41 -7.09 13.19
N LEU A 167 3.67 -7.04 13.61
CA LEU A 167 4.20 -5.98 14.48
C LEU A 167 4.35 -4.65 13.75
N VAL A 168 4.74 -4.70 12.47
CA VAL A 168 4.95 -3.51 11.64
C VAL A 168 3.63 -2.96 11.06
N SER A 169 2.60 -3.80 10.96
CA SER A 169 1.26 -3.37 10.53
C SER A 169 0.55 -2.62 11.66
N PRO A 170 0.11 -1.35 11.46
CA PRO A 170 -0.73 -0.68 12.45
C PRO A 170 -1.96 -1.54 12.76
N ARG A 171 -2.19 -1.83 14.05
CA ARG A 171 -3.49 -2.35 14.50
C ARG A 171 -4.51 -1.35 14.00
N ALA A 172 -5.47 -1.80 13.18
CA ALA A 172 -6.63 -0.98 12.87
C ALA A 172 -7.18 -0.54 14.22
N ALA A 173 -7.01 0.74 14.56
CA ALA A 173 -7.60 1.31 15.75
C ALA A 173 -9.06 0.93 15.64
N THR A 174 -9.55 0.11 16.57
CA THR A 174 -10.97 -0.13 16.74
C THR A 174 -11.55 1.26 16.91
N THR A 175 -12.09 1.84 15.85
CA THR A 175 -12.72 3.15 15.91
C THR A 175 -13.77 2.99 16.99
N PRO A 176 -13.69 3.73 18.11
CA PRO A 176 -14.76 3.70 19.09
C PRO A 176 -16.03 3.95 18.30
N ARG A 177 -16.95 2.98 18.30
CA ARG A 177 -18.25 3.15 17.64
C ARG A 177 -18.79 4.47 18.18
N PRO A 178 -19.02 5.50 17.33
CA PRO A 178 -19.54 6.76 17.82
C PRO A 178 -20.78 6.41 18.61
N ALA A 179 -20.80 6.79 19.89
CA ALA A 179 -21.96 6.58 20.74
C ALA A 179 -23.15 7.12 19.93
N GLY A 180 -24.11 6.24 19.61
CA GLY A 180 -25.28 6.63 18.86
C GLY A 180 -25.96 7.82 19.54
N PRO A 181 -26.78 8.61 18.82
CA PRO A 181 -27.47 9.76 19.40
C PRO A 181 -28.10 9.37 20.75
N ARG A 182 -27.77 10.11 21.81
CA ARG A 182 -28.41 9.88 23.12
C ARG A 182 -29.93 9.98 22.90
N PRO A 183 -30.73 9.01 23.36
CA PRO A 183 -32.18 9.14 23.27
C PRO A 183 -32.60 10.44 23.96
N THR A 184 -33.29 11.31 23.22
CA THR A 184 -33.84 12.54 23.79
C THR A 184 -34.91 12.16 24.82
N PRO A 185 -34.92 12.77 26.01
CA PRO A 185 -35.98 12.54 26.99
C PRO A 185 -37.34 12.86 26.36
N ARG A 186 -38.29 11.93 26.41
CA ARG A 186 -39.68 12.24 26.05
C ARG A 186 -40.25 13.23 27.06
N PRO A 187 -40.95 14.29 26.62
CA PRO A 187 -41.62 15.19 27.54
C PRO A 187 -42.74 14.46 28.31
N PRO A 188 -43.02 14.86 29.56
CA PRO A 188 -44.10 14.29 30.36
C PRO A 188 -45.47 14.60 29.71
N ALA A 189 -46.37 13.61 29.76
CA ALA A 189 -47.75 13.69 29.30
C ALA A 189 -48.65 14.46 30.27
#